data_AF-A0A936N4V5-F1
#
_entry.id   AF-A0A936N4V5-F1
#
_cell.length_a   1.000
_cell.length_b   1.000
_cell.length_c   1.000
_cell.angle_alpha   90.00
_cell.angle_beta   90.00
_cell.angle_gamma   90.00
#
_symmetry.space_group_name_H-M   'P 1'
#
loop_
_entity.id
_entity.type
_entity.pdbx_description
1 polymer ?
#
loop_
_entity_poly.entity_id
_entity_poly.type
_entity_poly.pdbx_seq_one_letter_code
_entity_poly.pdbx_strand_id
1 'polypeptide(L)'
;MKKLLLLLFLFQTCISYSQSVMKIQGKDCPMEGDAEREQEIKQNPFKNRYNFPKKKDIDESITINYLLNAKGDDPKLSQNMAVKVTGYVRVVKGGSKETCNCHASKVAFTDAHIEITPTKKLKGVKNTLILEITPRIRKLMFEDGEDWSTSEVKSLIVGKMVTFTGWLFFDGSHEDEAYVSDPKNKIGKKNWRGTCWEVHPVTAFEIVN
;
A
#
# COMPACT_ATOMS: atom_id res chain seq x y z
N MET A 1 -1.27 47.57 -23.13
CA MET A 1 -0.12 46.64 -23.18
C MET A 1 0.28 46.24 -21.77
N LYS A 2 -0.23 45.12 -21.25
CA LYS A 2 0.18 44.56 -19.95
C LYS A 2 0.89 43.23 -20.20
N LYS A 3 2.11 43.13 -19.67
CA LYS A 3 3.08 42.07 -19.93
C LYS A 3 2.54 40.72 -19.45
N LEU A 4 2.61 39.73 -20.35
CA LEU A 4 2.41 38.32 -20.10
C LEU A 4 3.57 37.81 -19.23
N LEU A 5 3.30 37.40 -17.99
CA LEU A 5 4.27 36.74 -17.13
C LEU A 5 4.20 35.23 -17.41
N LEU A 6 5.11 34.76 -18.26
CA LEU A 6 5.31 33.33 -18.52
C LEU A 6 6.10 32.76 -17.32
N LEU A 7 5.42 32.19 -16.34
CA LEU A 7 6.08 31.40 -15.29
C LEU A 7 6.48 30.05 -15.89
N LEU A 8 7.79 29.87 -16.10
CA LEU A 8 8.39 28.59 -16.45
C LEU A 8 8.15 27.57 -15.31
N PHE A 9 7.45 26.48 -15.63
CA PHE A 9 7.42 25.26 -14.82
C PHE A 9 8.82 24.62 -14.78
N LEU A 10 9.58 24.89 -13.72
CA LEU A 10 10.86 24.22 -13.42
C LEU A 10 10.89 23.63 -12.00
N PHE A 11 9.76 23.17 -11.48
CA PHE A 11 9.64 22.61 -10.12
C PHE A 11 9.38 21.10 -10.04
N GLN A 12 9.38 20.38 -11.17
CA GLN A 12 8.94 18.97 -11.17
C GLN A 12 10.05 17.94 -11.11
N THR A 13 11.32 18.31 -11.33
CA THR A 13 12.45 17.37 -11.39
C THR A 13 13.08 17.05 -10.02
N CYS A 14 13.00 17.96 -9.04
CA CYS A 14 13.60 17.74 -7.72
C CYS A 14 12.79 16.78 -6.83
N ILE A 15 11.45 16.76 -6.98
CA ILE A 15 10.55 15.93 -6.15
C ILE A 15 10.77 14.44 -6.46
N SER A 16 10.93 14.08 -7.75
CA SER A 16 11.15 12.68 -8.16
C SER A 16 12.49 12.11 -7.69
N TYR A 17 13.57 12.90 -7.68
CA TYR A 17 14.88 12.44 -7.19
C TYR A 17 14.89 12.25 -5.67
N SER A 18 14.16 13.08 -4.91
CA SER A 18 14.08 12.92 -3.45
C SER A 18 13.32 11.68 -3.00
N GLN A 19 12.52 11.05 -3.86
CA GLN A 19 11.73 9.87 -3.53
C GLN A 19 12.35 8.57 -4.04
N SER A 20 13.40 8.60 -4.88
CA SER A 20 14.18 7.39 -5.20
C SER A 20 15.13 7.03 -4.06
N VAL A 21 15.55 8.00 -3.25
CA VAL A 21 16.33 7.81 -2.01
C VAL A 21 15.73 8.66 -0.90
N MET A 22 15.12 8.01 0.10
CA MET A 22 14.52 8.69 1.25
C MET A 22 15.46 8.62 2.46
N LYS A 23 15.52 9.68 3.26
CA LYS A 23 16.11 9.61 4.60
C LYS A 23 15.18 8.89 5.57
N ILE A 24 15.48 7.65 5.91
CA ILE A 24 14.80 6.87 6.95
C ILE A 24 15.71 6.81 8.17
N GLN A 25 15.21 7.32 9.31
CA GLN A 25 15.97 7.39 10.56
C GLN A 25 17.38 8.01 10.41
N GLY A 26 17.50 9.02 9.54
CA GLY A 26 18.75 9.74 9.28
C GLY A 26 19.71 9.06 8.29
N LYS A 27 19.36 7.90 7.74
CA LYS A 27 20.14 7.17 6.73
C LYS A 27 19.44 7.17 5.38
N ASP A 28 20.21 7.12 4.30
CA ASP A 28 19.65 6.93 2.96
C ASP A 28 19.06 5.53 2.85
N CYS A 29 17.83 5.47 2.34
CA CYS A 29 17.12 4.24 2.03
C CYS A 29 16.61 4.31 0.59
N PRO A 30 17.19 3.53 -0.34
CA PRO A 30 16.79 3.53 -1.75
C PRO A 30 15.46 2.76 -1.96
N MET A 31 14.98 2.69 -3.19
CA MET A 31 13.74 1.98 -3.54
C MET A 31 13.80 0.48 -3.23
N GLU A 32 14.98 -0.11 -3.39
CA GLU A 32 15.30 -1.51 -3.09
C GLU A 32 15.39 -1.77 -1.59
N GLY A 33 15.45 -0.72 -0.76
CA GLY A 33 15.69 -0.84 0.66
C GLY A 33 17.09 -1.39 0.96
N ASP A 34 17.19 -2.27 1.96
CA ASP A 34 18.43 -2.97 2.34
C ASP A 34 18.31 -4.50 2.25
N ALA A 35 17.45 -4.99 1.35
CA ALA A 35 17.26 -6.42 1.14
C ALA A 35 18.53 -7.13 0.66
N GLU A 36 18.82 -8.28 1.26
CA GLU A 36 19.89 -9.18 0.83
C GLU A 36 19.35 -10.38 0.01
N ARG A 37 18.08 -10.75 0.21
CA ARG A 37 17.45 -11.87 -0.49
C ARG A 37 16.93 -11.43 -1.85
N GLU A 38 17.23 -12.20 -2.90
CA GLU A 38 16.86 -11.89 -4.29
C GLU A 38 15.36 -11.59 -4.46
N GLN A 39 14.50 -12.33 -3.77
CA GLN A 39 13.05 -12.10 -3.80
C GLN A 39 12.68 -10.71 -3.26
N GLU A 40 13.23 -10.31 -2.11
CA GLU A 40 12.95 -9.00 -1.50
C GLU A 40 13.55 -7.86 -2.33
N ILE A 41 14.75 -8.05 -2.90
CA ILE A 41 15.35 -7.08 -3.82
C ILE A 41 14.42 -6.77 -5.00
N LYS A 42 13.73 -7.78 -5.53
CA LYS A 42 12.76 -7.61 -6.61
C LYS A 42 11.43 -7.03 -6.15
N GLN A 43 10.99 -7.34 -4.93
CA GLN A 43 9.70 -6.90 -4.38
C GLN A 43 9.72 -5.48 -3.82
N ASN A 44 10.81 -5.07 -3.17
CA ASN A 44 10.92 -3.79 -2.49
C ASN A 44 10.63 -2.58 -3.40
N PRO A 45 11.11 -2.52 -4.65
CA PRO A 45 10.73 -1.44 -5.56
C PRO A 45 9.23 -1.33 -5.79
N PHE A 46 8.48 -2.45 -5.81
CA PHE A 46 7.01 -2.43 -5.94
C PHE A 46 6.34 -1.91 -4.68
N LYS A 47 6.82 -2.32 -3.49
CA LYS A 47 6.35 -1.82 -2.20
C LYS A 47 6.58 -0.31 -2.10
N ASN A 48 7.80 0.13 -2.40
CA ASN A 48 8.25 1.51 -2.32
C ASN A 48 7.80 2.43 -3.45
N ARG A 49 6.92 1.99 -4.37
CA ARG A 49 6.39 2.88 -5.41
C ARG A 49 5.84 4.16 -4.78
N TYR A 50 5.95 5.26 -5.51
CA TYR A 50 5.46 6.56 -5.06
C TYR A 50 4.81 7.34 -6.21
N ASN A 51 4.69 6.72 -7.38
CA ASN A 51 3.91 7.27 -8.48
C ASN A 51 2.41 6.97 -8.26
N PHE A 52 1.57 7.96 -8.52
CA PHE A 52 0.12 7.82 -8.43
C PHE A 52 -0.39 7.12 -9.70
N PRO A 53 -1.26 6.09 -9.58
CA PRO A 53 -1.87 5.43 -10.73
C PRO A 53 -2.62 6.42 -11.62
N LYS A 54 -2.49 6.26 -12.94
CA LYS A 54 -3.33 6.95 -13.92
C LYS A 54 -4.59 6.11 -14.16
N LYS A 55 -5.63 6.74 -14.73
CA LYS A 55 -6.90 6.03 -15.07
C LYS A 55 -6.69 4.74 -15.86
N LYS A 56 -5.73 4.73 -16.79
CA LYS A 56 -5.41 3.54 -17.62
C LYS A 56 -4.75 2.39 -16.84
N ASP A 57 -4.18 2.69 -15.68
CA ASP A 57 -3.51 1.70 -14.83
C ASP A 57 -4.53 1.02 -13.89
N ILE A 58 -5.72 1.62 -13.71
CA ILE A 58 -6.74 1.17 -12.75
C ILE A 58 -7.73 0.24 -13.45
N ASP A 59 -7.85 -1.00 -12.95
CA ASP A 59 -8.94 -1.90 -13.29
C ASP A 59 -10.04 -1.80 -12.22
N GLU A 60 -11.15 -1.15 -12.57
CA GLU A 60 -12.30 -0.96 -11.67
C GLU A 60 -13.17 -2.22 -11.52
N SER A 61 -12.94 -3.27 -12.31
CA SER A 61 -13.65 -4.55 -12.18
C SER A 61 -13.12 -5.41 -11.03
N ILE A 62 -11.89 -5.12 -10.57
CA ILE A 62 -11.25 -5.84 -9.47
C ILE A 62 -11.76 -5.30 -8.12
N THR A 63 -12.67 -6.06 -7.51
CA THR A 63 -13.26 -5.73 -6.21
C THR A 63 -12.50 -6.38 -5.04
N ILE A 64 -12.77 -5.94 -3.81
CA ILE A 64 -12.29 -6.63 -2.60
C ILE A 64 -12.67 -8.12 -2.57
N ASN A 65 -13.89 -8.46 -2.99
CA ASN A 65 -14.33 -9.86 -3.04
C ASN A 65 -13.57 -10.66 -4.09
N TYR A 66 -13.20 -10.04 -5.21
CA TYR A 66 -12.34 -10.67 -6.20
C TYR A 66 -10.98 -11.01 -5.56
N LEU A 67 -10.30 -10.01 -4.98
CA LEU A 67 -8.97 -10.19 -4.39
C LEU A 67 -8.95 -11.22 -3.26
N LEU A 68 -9.97 -11.26 -2.40
CA LEU A 68 -10.08 -12.23 -1.30
C LEU A 68 -10.21 -13.69 -1.78
N ASN A 69 -10.56 -13.92 -3.05
CA ASN A 69 -10.66 -15.25 -3.65
C ASN A 69 -9.58 -15.51 -4.72
N ALA A 70 -8.74 -14.52 -5.02
CA ALA A 70 -7.69 -14.62 -6.03
C ALA A 70 -6.44 -15.29 -5.46
N LYS A 71 -5.94 -16.31 -6.16
CA LYS A 71 -4.66 -16.96 -5.89
C LYS A 71 -3.50 -16.15 -6.46
N GLY A 72 -2.27 -16.51 -6.12
CA GLY A 72 -1.07 -15.82 -6.61
C GLY A 72 -0.88 -15.86 -8.12
N ASP A 73 -1.35 -16.92 -8.78
CA ASP A 73 -1.27 -17.14 -10.22
C ASP A 73 -2.51 -16.66 -11.00
N ASP A 74 -3.36 -15.82 -10.39
CA ASP A 74 -4.55 -15.30 -11.05
C ASP A 74 -4.17 -14.49 -12.32
N PRO A 75 -4.59 -14.93 -13.52
CA PRO A 75 -4.14 -14.35 -14.78
C PRO A 75 -4.69 -12.94 -15.03
N LYS A 76 -5.67 -12.48 -14.25
CA LYS A 76 -6.18 -11.11 -14.33
C LYS A 76 -5.38 -10.13 -13.49
N LEU A 77 -4.53 -10.63 -12.58
CA LEU A 77 -3.81 -9.80 -11.64
C LEU A 77 -2.35 -9.63 -12.05
N SER A 78 -1.84 -8.42 -11.84
CA SER A 78 -0.45 -8.06 -12.11
C SER A 78 0.00 -7.01 -11.12
N GLN A 79 1.24 -7.09 -10.64
CA GLN A 79 1.78 -6.02 -9.78
C GLN A 79 1.89 -4.68 -10.52
N ASN A 80 1.85 -4.68 -11.86
CA ASN A 80 1.88 -3.46 -12.68
C ASN A 80 0.50 -2.80 -12.86
N MET A 81 -0.55 -3.36 -12.26
CA MET A 81 -1.89 -2.77 -12.29
C MET A 81 -2.23 -2.09 -10.97
N ALA A 82 -3.13 -1.13 -11.03
CA ALA A 82 -3.75 -0.48 -9.89
C ALA A 82 -5.23 -0.87 -9.80
N VAL A 83 -5.80 -0.67 -8.62
CA VAL A 83 -7.20 -0.99 -8.34
C VAL A 83 -7.85 0.13 -7.54
N LYS A 84 -9.18 0.18 -7.61
CA LYS A 84 -10.01 1.00 -6.73
C LYS A 84 -10.93 0.07 -5.93
N VAL A 85 -10.62 -0.16 -4.65
CA VAL A 85 -11.34 -1.13 -3.81
C VAL A 85 -12.04 -0.43 -2.66
N THR A 86 -13.30 -0.81 -2.42
CA THR A 86 -14.09 -0.30 -1.31
C THR A 86 -14.20 -1.35 -0.22
N GLY A 87 -13.98 -0.96 1.04
CA GLY A 87 -14.13 -1.85 2.18
C GLY A 87 -14.31 -1.12 3.51
N TYR A 88 -14.77 -1.88 4.50
CA TYR A 88 -14.90 -1.43 5.88
C TYR A 88 -13.57 -1.54 6.60
N VAL A 89 -13.07 -0.43 7.13
CA VAL A 89 -11.77 -0.38 7.82
C VAL A 89 -11.89 -0.85 9.26
N ARG A 90 -11.15 -1.92 9.59
CA ARG A 90 -11.15 -2.52 10.92
C ARG A 90 -9.96 -2.12 11.76
N VAL A 91 -8.79 -2.04 11.15
CA VAL A 91 -7.52 -1.76 11.84
C VAL A 91 -6.70 -0.81 10.98
N VAL A 92 -6.09 0.16 11.64
CA VAL A 92 -4.94 0.92 11.13
C VAL A 92 -3.88 0.91 12.24
N LYS A 93 -2.67 0.49 11.92
CA LYS A 93 -1.54 0.38 12.86
C LYS A 93 -0.21 0.61 12.14
N GLY A 94 0.88 0.78 12.89
CA GLY A 94 2.21 0.75 12.29
C GLY A 94 2.54 -0.66 11.84
N GLY A 95 3.13 -0.79 10.65
CA GLY A 95 3.66 -2.03 10.12
C GLY A 95 4.89 -2.54 10.88
N SER A 96 5.36 -3.71 10.49
CA SER A 96 6.59 -4.29 11.04
C SER A 96 7.85 -3.68 10.41
N LYS A 97 9.02 -4.10 10.91
CA LYS A 97 10.29 -3.83 10.25
C LYS A 97 10.34 -4.61 8.95
N GLU A 98 10.68 -3.94 7.86
CA GLU A 98 10.76 -4.53 6.54
C GLU A 98 11.98 -4.01 5.80
N THR A 99 12.54 -4.83 4.92
CA THR A 99 13.73 -4.48 4.13
C THR A 99 13.47 -3.29 3.21
N CYS A 100 12.26 -3.15 2.64
CA CYS A 100 11.88 -1.99 1.81
C CYS A 100 12.02 -0.66 2.56
N ASN A 101 11.85 -0.68 3.88
CA ASN A 101 11.97 0.48 4.76
C ASN A 101 13.29 0.47 5.54
N CYS A 102 14.31 -0.24 5.05
CA CYS A 102 15.64 -0.36 5.68
C CYS A 102 15.56 -0.78 7.16
N HIS A 103 14.66 -1.72 7.46
CA HIS A 103 14.35 -2.23 8.80
C HIS A 103 13.98 -1.16 9.83
N ALA A 104 13.38 -0.06 9.38
CA ALA A 104 12.94 1.01 10.25
C ALA A 104 12.04 0.50 11.38
N SER A 105 12.22 1.05 12.58
CA SER A 105 11.48 0.64 13.78
C SER A 105 10.50 1.69 14.29
N LYS A 106 10.63 2.94 13.84
CA LYS A 106 9.71 4.02 14.23
C LYS A 106 8.52 4.04 13.29
N VAL A 107 7.31 4.17 13.83
CA VAL A 107 6.03 4.18 13.07
C VAL A 107 6.01 5.22 11.93
N ALA A 108 6.73 6.34 12.09
CA ALA A 108 6.88 7.35 11.04
C ALA A 108 7.65 6.87 9.79
N PHE A 109 8.33 5.73 9.88
CA PHE A 109 9.17 5.16 8.83
C PHE A 109 8.84 3.69 8.50
N THR A 110 7.88 3.07 9.19
CA THR A 110 7.25 1.81 8.76
C THR A 110 6.00 2.11 7.96
N ASP A 111 5.50 1.17 7.17
CA ASP A 111 4.22 1.32 6.50
C ASP A 111 3.07 1.49 7.50
N ALA A 112 1.99 2.14 7.08
CA ALA A 112 0.73 2.14 7.81
C ALA A 112 -0.11 0.96 7.33
N HIS A 113 -0.18 -0.07 8.17
CA HIS A 113 -0.91 -1.31 7.94
C HIS A 113 -2.39 -1.09 8.13
N ILE A 114 -3.17 -1.33 7.07
CA ILE A 114 -4.62 -1.18 7.03
C ILE A 114 -5.27 -2.54 6.76
N GLU A 115 -6.20 -2.94 7.62
CA GLU A 115 -7.02 -4.14 7.43
C GLU A 115 -8.45 -3.73 7.06
N ILE A 116 -8.89 -4.12 5.87
CA ILE A 116 -10.28 -3.89 5.42
C ILE A 116 -11.02 -5.21 5.20
N THR A 117 -12.34 -5.14 5.32
CA THR A 117 -13.27 -6.26 5.07
C THR A 117 -14.37 -5.80 4.12
N PRO A 118 -15.06 -6.69 3.38
CA PRO A 118 -16.07 -6.23 2.42
C PRO A 118 -17.23 -5.47 3.08
N THR A 119 -17.56 -5.82 4.33
CA THR A 119 -18.58 -5.12 5.12
C THR A 119 -18.23 -5.16 6.61
N LYS A 120 -18.83 -4.26 7.40
CA LYS A 120 -18.73 -4.25 8.87
C LYS A 120 -19.15 -5.57 9.55
N LYS A 121 -20.01 -6.37 8.89
CA LYS A 121 -20.53 -7.64 9.42
C LYS A 121 -19.54 -8.79 9.24
N LEU A 122 -18.71 -8.75 8.21
CA LEU A 122 -17.71 -9.77 7.94
C LEU A 122 -16.50 -9.55 8.85
N LYS A 123 -16.38 -10.41 9.85
CA LYS A 123 -15.28 -10.38 10.82
C LYS A 123 -14.25 -11.47 10.50
N GLY A 124 -13.08 -11.35 11.10
CA GLY A 124 -12.03 -12.37 11.06
C GLY A 124 -11.05 -12.21 9.91
N VAL A 125 -9.87 -12.78 10.13
CA VAL A 125 -8.70 -12.69 9.25
C VAL A 125 -8.92 -13.22 7.83
N LYS A 126 -9.78 -14.24 7.66
CA LYS A 126 -10.13 -14.79 6.33
C LYS A 126 -10.81 -13.81 5.38
N ASN A 127 -11.48 -12.79 5.92
CA ASN A 127 -12.19 -11.78 5.14
C ASN A 127 -11.38 -10.50 5.00
N THR A 128 -10.10 -10.53 5.39
CA THR A 128 -9.26 -9.33 5.52
C THR A 128 -8.35 -9.18 4.32
N LEU A 129 -8.48 -8.04 3.63
CA LEU A 129 -7.53 -7.56 2.63
C LEU A 129 -6.57 -6.59 3.32
N ILE A 130 -5.27 -6.72 3.01
CA ILE A 130 -4.21 -5.86 3.54
C ILE A 130 -3.92 -4.74 2.56
N LEU A 131 -3.80 -3.54 3.08
CA LEU A 131 -3.44 -2.34 2.35
C LEU A 131 -2.36 -1.60 3.14
N GLU A 132 -1.42 -0.98 2.45
CA GLU A 132 -0.27 -0.32 3.08
C GLU A 132 -0.10 1.09 2.52
N ILE A 133 0.01 2.09 3.40
CA ILE A 133 0.49 3.43 3.03
C ILE A 133 1.96 3.54 3.44
N THR A 134 2.84 3.73 2.46
CA THR A 134 4.29 3.76 2.70
C THR A 134 4.78 5.12 3.23
N PRO A 135 5.97 5.18 3.86
CA PRO A 135 6.63 6.45 4.18
C PRO A 135 6.76 7.41 2.99
N ARG A 136 6.97 6.89 1.78
CA ARG A 136 7.12 7.69 0.55
C ARG A 136 5.82 8.39 0.18
N ILE A 137 4.70 7.67 0.20
CA ILE A 137 3.39 8.29 0.00
C ILE A 137 3.09 9.31 1.10
N ARG A 138 3.31 8.97 2.39
CA ARG A 138 3.05 9.93 3.49
C ARG A 138 3.86 11.22 3.35
N LYS A 139 5.11 11.14 2.91
CA LYS A 139 5.95 12.32 2.64
C LYS A 139 5.37 13.19 1.52
N LEU A 140 4.90 12.58 0.43
CA LEU A 140 4.27 13.31 -0.67
C LEU A 140 2.97 14.00 -0.23
N MET A 141 2.14 13.30 0.54
CA MET A 141 0.89 13.88 1.06
C MET A 141 1.15 15.01 2.04
N PHE A 142 2.16 14.88 2.90
CA PHE A 142 2.60 15.96 3.79
C PHE A 142 3.07 17.19 3.01
N GLU A 143 3.81 17.00 1.91
CA GLU A 143 4.24 18.08 1.02
C GLU A 143 3.04 18.76 0.31
N ASP A 144 1.94 18.04 0.12
CA ASP A 144 0.66 18.57 -0.39
C ASP A 144 -0.26 19.15 0.71
N GLY A 145 0.22 19.19 1.96
CA GLY A 145 -0.52 19.77 3.09
C GLY A 145 -1.50 18.81 3.79
N GLU A 146 -1.44 17.51 3.49
CA GLU A 146 -2.26 16.48 4.13
C GLU A 146 -1.45 15.67 5.16
N ASP A 147 -1.98 15.52 6.38
CA ASP A 147 -1.36 14.65 7.38
C ASP A 147 -1.83 13.20 7.22
N TRP A 148 -0.98 12.39 6.58
CA TRP A 148 -1.19 10.95 6.45
C TRP A 148 -0.37 10.13 7.44
N SER A 149 0.00 10.70 8.60
CA SER A 149 0.59 9.93 9.68
C SER A 149 -0.32 8.76 10.06
N THR A 150 0.26 7.65 10.53
CA THR A 150 -0.52 6.44 10.85
C THR A 150 -1.62 6.71 11.88
N SER A 151 -1.35 7.60 12.85
CA SER A 151 -2.33 8.05 13.84
C SER A 151 -3.48 8.83 13.22
N GLU A 152 -3.18 9.72 12.27
CA GLU A 152 -4.21 10.55 11.66
C GLU A 152 -5.05 9.75 10.68
N VAL A 153 -4.43 8.95 9.80
CA VAL A 153 -5.19 8.00 8.96
C VAL A 153 -6.09 7.14 9.85
N LYS A 154 -5.56 6.56 10.93
CA LYS A 154 -6.36 5.77 11.88
C LYS A 154 -7.56 6.53 12.42
N SER A 155 -7.39 7.79 12.84
CA SER A 155 -8.46 8.63 13.39
C SER A 155 -9.55 8.90 12.34
N LEU A 156 -9.13 9.09 11.08
CA LEU A 156 -10.00 9.44 9.98
C LEU A 156 -10.85 8.27 9.48
N ILE A 157 -10.28 7.07 9.34
CA ILE A 157 -10.93 6.00 8.54
C ILE A 157 -11.41 4.78 9.33
N VAL A 158 -10.88 4.52 10.53
CA VAL A 158 -11.29 3.32 11.28
C VAL A 158 -12.78 3.36 11.59
N GLY A 159 -13.48 2.25 11.30
CA GLY A 159 -14.91 2.15 11.53
C GLY A 159 -15.79 2.71 10.40
N LYS A 160 -15.18 3.14 9.27
CA LYS A 160 -15.89 3.68 8.11
C LYS A 160 -15.76 2.76 6.90
N MET A 161 -16.67 2.93 5.94
CA MET A 161 -16.49 2.43 4.58
C MET A 161 -15.60 3.41 3.83
N VAL A 162 -14.55 2.91 3.20
CA VAL A 162 -13.58 3.74 2.49
C VAL A 162 -13.25 3.08 1.16
N THR A 163 -13.14 3.89 0.12
CA THR A 163 -12.62 3.49 -1.17
C THR A 163 -11.16 3.88 -1.27
N PHE A 164 -10.29 2.91 -1.56
CA PHE A 164 -8.86 3.08 -1.69
C PHE A 164 -8.44 2.93 -3.14
N THR A 165 -7.48 3.73 -3.56
CA THR A 165 -6.79 3.58 -4.85
C THR A 165 -5.31 3.37 -4.62
N GLY A 166 -4.74 2.38 -5.30
CA GLY A 166 -3.32 2.08 -5.19
C GLY A 166 -2.92 0.94 -6.10
N TRP A 167 -1.66 0.56 -6.02
CA TRP A 167 -1.11 -0.50 -6.85
C TRP A 167 -1.31 -1.88 -6.23
N LEU A 168 -1.51 -2.90 -7.07
CA LEU A 168 -1.44 -4.26 -6.58
C LEU A 168 -0.01 -4.68 -6.28
N PHE A 169 0.12 -5.49 -5.24
CA PHE A 169 1.36 -6.15 -4.86
C PHE A 169 1.04 -7.57 -4.41
N PHE A 170 1.85 -8.53 -4.84
CA PHE A 170 1.71 -9.92 -4.40
C PHE A 170 2.79 -10.23 -3.37
N ASP A 171 2.40 -10.30 -2.10
CA ASP A 171 3.30 -10.66 -1.02
C ASP A 171 3.43 -12.19 -0.89
N GLY A 172 4.11 -12.79 -1.86
CA GLY A 172 4.32 -14.24 -1.90
C GLY A 172 5.11 -14.80 -0.71
N SER A 173 5.74 -13.94 0.12
CA SER A 173 6.41 -14.40 1.34
C SER A 173 5.43 -14.88 2.43
N HIS A 174 4.15 -14.52 2.28
CA HIS A 174 3.05 -14.85 3.18
C HIS A 174 2.05 -15.86 2.57
N GLU A 175 2.44 -16.58 1.51
CA GLU A 175 1.53 -17.50 0.81
C GLU A 175 0.98 -18.62 1.71
N ASP A 176 1.79 -19.12 2.63
CA ASP A 176 1.39 -20.10 3.64
C ASP A 176 0.66 -19.49 4.85
N GLU A 177 0.35 -18.19 4.82
CA GLU A 177 -0.37 -17.45 5.87
C GLU A 177 -1.70 -16.85 5.37
N ALA A 178 -2.11 -17.20 4.14
CA ALA A 178 -3.34 -16.73 3.51
C ALA A 178 -4.39 -17.83 3.35
N TYR A 179 -5.64 -17.52 3.70
CA TYR A 179 -6.76 -18.47 3.57
C TYR A 179 -7.05 -18.91 2.14
N VAL A 180 -6.75 -18.11 1.12
CA VAL A 180 -6.94 -18.51 -0.29
C VAL A 180 -6.00 -19.65 -0.71
N SER A 181 -4.80 -19.69 -0.13
CA SER A 181 -3.77 -20.70 -0.41
C SER A 181 -3.84 -21.88 0.55
N ASP A 182 -4.21 -21.64 1.81
CA ASP A 182 -4.50 -22.67 2.81
C ASP A 182 -5.89 -22.49 3.46
N PRO A 183 -6.97 -22.96 2.82
CA PRO A 183 -8.33 -22.77 3.32
C PRO A 183 -8.62 -23.43 4.68
N LYS A 184 -7.80 -24.42 5.07
CA LYS A 184 -7.99 -25.18 6.31
C LYS A 184 -7.12 -24.67 7.45
N ASN A 185 -6.20 -23.74 7.21
CA ASN A 185 -5.23 -23.25 8.20
C ASN A 185 -4.46 -24.41 8.86
N LYS A 186 -3.86 -25.26 8.03
CA LYS A 186 -3.10 -26.47 8.39
C LYS A 186 -1.72 -26.57 7.73
N ILE A 187 -1.37 -25.65 6.83
CA ILE A 187 -0.14 -25.63 6.07
C ILE A 187 0.68 -24.44 6.55
N GLY A 188 1.98 -24.64 6.82
CA GLY A 188 2.86 -23.55 7.20
C GLY A 188 2.48 -22.87 8.51
N LYS A 189 2.46 -21.54 8.50
CA LYS A 189 2.16 -20.70 9.67
C LYS A 189 0.66 -20.44 9.81
N LYS A 190 0.25 -19.83 10.94
CA LYS A 190 -1.16 -19.53 11.19
C LYS A 190 -1.64 -18.42 10.26
N ASN A 191 -2.70 -18.70 9.51
CA ASN A 191 -3.33 -17.72 8.64
C ASN A 191 -3.81 -16.49 9.40
N TRP A 192 -3.45 -15.34 8.87
CA TRP A 192 -3.80 -14.04 9.43
C TRP A 192 -4.34 -13.05 8.39
N ARG A 193 -4.37 -13.46 7.11
CA ARG A 193 -4.86 -12.69 5.97
C ARG A 193 -5.75 -13.55 5.05
N GLY A 194 -6.63 -12.91 4.28
CA GLY A 194 -7.50 -13.62 3.33
C GLY A 194 -6.74 -14.06 2.08
N THR A 195 -5.94 -13.16 1.53
CA THR A 195 -5.16 -13.32 0.29
C THR A 195 -3.76 -12.72 0.46
N CYS A 196 -2.82 -13.09 -0.42
CA CYS A 196 -1.50 -12.47 -0.51
C CYS A 196 -1.45 -11.26 -1.44
N TRP A 197 -2.53 -11.01 -2.19
CA TRP A 197 -2.68 -9.76 -2.91
C TRP A 197 -2.98 -8.62 -1.94
N GLU A 198 -2.24 -7.54 -2.06
CA GLU A 198 -2.37 -6.32 -1.28
C GLU A 198 -2.61 -5.12 -2.20
N VAL A 199 -3.13 -4.02 -1.63
CA VAL A 199 -2.96 -2.70 -2.25
C VAL A 199 -1.76 -2.03 -1.59
N HIS A 200 -0.62 -2.06 -2.28
CA HIS A 200 0.66 -1.60 -1.77
C HIS A 200 1.48 -0.94 -2.91
N PRO A 201 1.70 0.39 -2.84
CA PRO A 201 1.15 1.32 -1.86
C PRO A 201 -0.30 1.74 -2.20
N VAL A 202 -1.05 2.12 -1.16
CA VAL A 202 -2.21 3.00 -1.27
C VAL A 202 -1.73 4.42 -1.59
N THR A 203 -2.38 5.06 -2.55
CA THR A 203 -2.03 6.40 -3.06
C THR A 203 -3.17 7.41 -2.95
N ALA A 204 -4.41 6.96 -2.77
CA ALA A 204 -5.57 7.80 -2.47
C ALA A 204 -6.60 7.02 -1.66
N PHE A 205 -7.38 7.71 -0.84
CA PHE A 205 -8.58 7.13 -0.23
C PHE A 205 -9.69 8.16 -0.06
N GLU A 206 -10.94 7.69 -0.10
CA GLU A 206 -12.15 8.50 0.02
C GLU A 206 -13.14 7.80 0.95
N ILE A 207 -13.63 8.50 1.97
CA ILE A 207 -14.67 7.98 2.85
C ILE A 207 -15.98 7.92 2.07
N VAL A 208 -16.61 6.74 2.07
CA VAL A 208 -17.94 6.56 1.48
C VAL A 208 -18.98 7.07 2.48
N ASN A 209 -19.70 8.11 2.07
CA ASN A 209 -20.80 8.70 2.85
C ASN A 209 -22.06 7.83 2.81
#